data_AF-A0AAE1LTF6-F1
#
_entry.id   AF-A0AAE1LTF6-F1
#
_cell.length_a   1.000
_cell.length_b   1.000
_cell.length_c   1.000
_cell.angle_alpha   90.00
_cell.angle_beta   90.00
_cell.angle_gamma   90.00
#
_symmetry.space_group_name_H-M   'P 1'
#
loop_
_entity.id
_entity.type
_entity.pdbx_description
1 polymer ?
#
loop_
_entity_poly.entity_id
_entity_poly.type
_entity_poly.pdbx_seq_one_letter_code
_entity_poly.pdbx_strand_id
1 'polypeptide(L)'
;MALTERVHFEGDSLLVHGLVNLGKYTPEDDKSKRGDHALVLMFQPFRGQWVQANGAFLSAGAVKGPVLQKLVLEATILLENAGLFVDCVTTDAASWNRCMWNLFGISKNQNSCEHPCDSKRQLYFASDFPHLMKRLWTRVVNKKVLELPEGLVKLSHYEAVVRLEEGRGIRSAFPLTKDHLNPTNYQKMNVRMAMQFFSNTVATAMQDYKLRNKEGLADSQPTIDFMRRMNSVVDAMNSRKPAEALRPNEDTVQQKVLKDFLNYLKIMDDMAQAKARLIKEKKMLAENFQREKENLPPKRFNPREVPHFFGQLRYACGSSDHPDPKMFIEVYRLLTTYSLVKPPKGSNVTGGDMLESLLQLRDVIGEGNLEKKRELEQKIDDIIDGEIPFHEHNIITSDVQACEKDIDTHALTYFGGYICRKARQMEPAKSCSLCYYALHAPPQRQNLEREQLIDLRTYGGLLKPSDNLYELIMQVQLNN
;
A
#
# COMPACT_ATOMS: atom_id res chain seq x y z
N MET A 1 4.02 18.96 -3.35
CA MET A 1 5.09 18.64 -2.38
C MET A 1 5.47 19.91 -1.64
N ALA A 2 5.51 19.91 -0.30
CA ALA A 2 6.00 21.06 0.46
C ALA A 2 7.52 21.24 0.30
N LEU A 3 7.95 22.49 0.17
CA LEU A 3 9.30 22.98 -0.05
C LEU A 3 9.68 24.01 1.02
N THR A 4 10.97 24.28 1.16
CA THR A 4 11.44 25.37 2.04
C THR A 4 11.39 26.69 1.29
N GLU A 5 10.65 27.68 1.78
CA GLU A 5 10.55 28.99 1.15
C GLU A 5 11.93 29.66 1.06
N ARG A 6 12.42 29.85 -0.17
CA ARG A 6 13.66 30.56 -0.42
C ARG A 6 13.63 31.23 -1.77
N VAL A 7 14.16 32.45 -1.83
CA VAL A 7 14.32 33.21 -3.07
C VAL A 7 15.79 33.18 -3.45
N HIS A 8 16.06 32.90 -4.72
CA HIS A 8 17.41 32.88 -5.28
C HIS A 8 17.46 33.81 -6.48
N PHE A 9 18.46 34.68 -6.51
CA PHE A 9 18.74 35.51 -7.68
C PHE A 9 19.85 34.86 -8.52
N GLU A 10 19.55 34.58 -9.78
CA GLU A 10 20.52 34.06 -10.75
C GLU A 10 21.05 35.23 -11.57
N GLY A 11 22.31 35.60 -11.31
CA GLY A 11 22.95 36.77 -11.92
C GLY A 11 23.09 36.68 -13.44
N ASP A 12 23.33 35.47 -13.97
CA ASP A 12 23.59 35.26 -15.40
C ASP A 12 22.33 35.40 -16.26
N SER A 13 21.19 34.91 -15.76
CA SER A 13 19.90 35.01 -16.46
C SER A 13 19.05 36.20 -16.00
N LEU A 14 19.49 36.93 -14.96
CA LEU A 14 18.74 37.98 -14.27
C LEU A 14 17.34 37.51 -13.81
N LEU A 15 17.23 36.23 -13.44
CA LEU A 15 15.96 35.63 -13.01
C LEU A 15 15.92 35.48 -11.50
N VAL A 16 14.75 35.74 -10.94
CA VAL A 16 14.44 35.49 -9.53
C VAL A 16 13.68 34.17 -9.42
N HIS A 17 14.31 33.16 -8.83
CA HIS A 17 13.71 31.87 -8.51
C HIS A 17 13.11 31.89 -7.11
N GLY A 18 12.08 31.08 -6.89
CA GLY A 18 11.44 30.94 -5.56
C GLY A 18 10.19 31.79 -5.34
N LEU A 19 9.78 32.57 -6.35
CA LEU A 19 8.45 33.21 -6.39
C LEU A 19 7.44 32.31 -7.09
N VAL A 20 6.16 32.41 -6.72
CA VAL A 20 5.08 31.61 -7.33
C VAL A 20 5.12 31.73 -8.85
N ASN A 21 5.13 30.58 -9.51
CA ASN A 21 5.14 30.47 -10.96
C ASN A 21 4.28 29.29 -11.40
N LEU A 22 3.06 29.61 -11.83
CA LEU A 22 2.07 28.72 -12.43
C LEU A 22 1.98 28.95 -13.96
N GLY A 23 3.07 29.43 -14.57
CA GLY A 23 3.11 29.83 -15.97
C GLY A 23 2.21 31.04 -16.25
N LYS A 24 1.58 31.06 -17.44
CA LYS A 24 0.65 32.12 -17.87
C LYS A 24 -0.62 32.23 -17.02
N TYR A 25 -0.88 31.26 -16.14
CA TYR A 25 -2.05 31.25 -15.27
C TYR A 25 -1.75 31.72 -13.84
N THR A 26 -0.55 32.24 -13.59
CA THR A 26 -0.17 32.82 -12.30
C THR A 26 -1.05 34.03 -11.99
N PRO A 27 -1.85 34.02 -10.90
CA PRO A 27 -2.62 35.19 -10.47
C PRO A 27 -1.69 36.36 -10.14
N GLU A 28 -2.08 37.59 -10.48
CA GLU A 28 -1.27 38.79 -10.22
C GLU A 28 -0.91 38.93 -8.73
N ASP A 29 -1.89 38.68 -7.85
CA ASP A 29 -1.71 38.73 -6.39
C ASP A 29 -0.70 37.71 -5.85
N ASP A 30 -0.40 36.66 -6.61
CA ASP A 30 0.49 35.58 -6.19
C ASP A 30 1.92 35.75 -6.75
N LYS A 31 2.13 36.56 -7.80
CA LYS A 31 3.45 36.72 -8.46
C LYS A 31 4.58 37.18 -7.54
N SER A 32 4.26 37.96 -6.51
CA SER A 32 5.24 38.47 -5.53
C SER A 32 5.40 37.56 -4.31
N LYS A 33 4.57 36.50 -4.19
CA LYS A 33 4.63 35.59 -3.05
C LYS A 33 5.74 34.57 -3.23
N ARG A 34 6.33 34.16 -2.11
CA ARG A 34 7.28 33.06 -2.06
C ARG A 34 6.52 31.75 -2.26
N GLY A 35 7.13 30.86 -3.05
CA GLY A 35 6.61 29.52 -3.24
C GLY A 35 7.09 28.57 -2.16
N ASP A 36 6.16 27.82 -1.58
CA ASP A 36 6.39 26.82 -0.53
C ASP A 36 5.89 25.42 -0.97
N HIS A 37 5.28 25.30 -2.14
CA HIS A 37 4.76 24.03 -2.66
C HIS A 37 5.10 23.84 -4.14
N ALA A 38 5.54 22.64 -4.50
CA ALA A 38 5.61 22.19 -5.89
C ALA A 38 4.36 21.40 -6.29
N LEU A 39 3.70 21.83 -7.37
CA LEU A 39 2.71 21.06 -8.11
C LEU A 39 3.42 20.32 -9.25
N VAL A 40 3.22 19.00 -9.35
CA VAL A 40 3.77 18.19 -10.45
C VAL A 40 2.64 17.45 -11.15
N LEU A 41 2.63 17.52 -12.48
CA LEU A 41 1.75 16.76 -13.35
C LEU A 41 2.55 15.61 -13.97
N MET A 42 2.03 14.39 -13.85
CA MET A 42 2.67 13.19 -14.38
C MET A 42 1.71 12.45 -15.32
N PHE A 43 2.26 11.84 -16.37
CA PHE A 43 1.53 10.92 -17.23
C PHE A 43 1.95 9.48 -16.93
N GLN A 44 0.94 8.62 -16.82
CA GLN A 44 1.08 7.20 -16.71
C GLN A 44 0.26 6.53 -17.81
N PRO A 45 0.90 5.82 -18.75
CA PRO A 45 0.17 5.03 -19.72
C PRO A 45 -0.54 3.86 -19.04
N PHE A 46 -1.74 3.56 -19.52
CA PHE A 46 -2.46 2.34 -19.16
C PHE A 46 -1.72 1.08 -19.62
N ARG A 47 -1.15 1.13 -20.84
CA ARG A 47 -0.34 0.07 -21.44
C ARG A 47 1.12 0.55 -21.53
N GLY A 48 1.97 -0.01 -20.68
CA GLY A 48 3.39 0.36 -20.58
C GLY A 48 3.87 0.37 -19.14
N GLN A 49 5.18 0.23 -18.92
CA GLN A 49 5.76 0.20 -17.56
C GLN A 49 6.51 1.49 -17.18
N TRP A 50 6.27 2.58 -17.91
CA TRP A 50 6.91 3.87 -17.66
C TRP A 50 5.96 4.89 -17.03
N VAL A 51 6.53 5.95 -16.49
CA VAL A 51 5.85 7.18 -16.06
C VAL A 51 6.75 8.35 -16.37
N GLN A 52 6.17 9.51 -16.67
CA GLN A 52 6.93 10.73 -16.97
C GLN A 52 6.30 11.91 -16.23
N ALA A 53 7.13 12.73 -15.59
CA ALA A 53 6.70 14.04 -15.14
C ALA A 53 6.75 15.01 -16.32
N ASN A 54 5.63 15.67 -16.61
CA ASN A 54 5.45 16.49 -17.80
C ASN A 54 5.36 17.98 -17.50
N GLY A 55 5.07 18.33 -16.25
CA GLY A 55 5.03 19.72 -15.80
C GLY A 55 5.29 19.82 -14.32
N ALA A 56 6.01 20.87 -13.93
CA ALA A 56 6.22 21.26 -12.55
C ALA A 56 6.00 22.76 -12.40
N PHE A 57 5.30 23.15 -11.34
CA PHE A 57 4.94 24.53 -11.05
C PHE A 57 5.19 24.83 -9.57
N LEU A 58 5.52 26.07 -9.29
CA LEU A 58 5.77 26.55 -7.93
C LEU A 58 4.57 27.37 -7.44
N SER A 59 4.00 27.00 -6.30
CA SER A 59 2.82 27.65 -5.71
C SER A 59 3.06 28.06 -4.27
N ALA A 60 2.26 29.03 -3.80
CA ALA A 60 2.11 29.38 -2.39
C ALA A 60 0.87 28.65 -1.86
N GLY A 61 1.07 27.61 -1.05
CA GLY A 61 0.07 26.65 -0.63
C GLY A 61 -0.48 25.80 -1.77
N ALA A 62 -1.70 25.30 -1.58
CA ALA A 62 -2.40 24.53 -2.59
C ALA A 62 -2.90 25.40 -3.74
N VAL A 63 -2.70 24.95 -4.98
CA VAL A 63 -3.19 25.64 -6.18
C VAL A 63 -4.71 25.68 -6.20
N LYS A 64 -5.27 26.88 -6.42
CA LYS A 64 -6.72 27.11 -6.46
C LYS A 64 -7.37 26.35 -7.63
N GLY A 65 -8.58 25.82 -7.41
CA GLY A 65 -9.32 25.01 -8.38
C GLY A 65 -9.41 25.59 -9.81
N PRO A 66 -9.73 26.89 -10.00
CA PRO A 66 -9.80 27.50 -11.33
C PRO A 66 -8.46 27.54 -12.07
N VAL A 67 -7.35 27.75 -11.36
CA VAL A 67 -6.01 27.73 -11.98
C VAL A 67 -5.62 26.29 -12.30
N LEU A 68 -5.92 25.36 -11.40
CA LEU A 68 -5.64 23.94 -11.60
C LEU A 68 -6.38 23.37 -12.80
N GLN A 69 -7.63 23.76 -13.03
CA GLN A 69 -8.41 23.39 -14.22
C GLN A 69 -7.68 23.78 -15.50
N LYS A 70 -7.18 25.02 -15.58
CA LYS A 70 -6.46 25.53 -16.75
C LYS A 70 -5.16 24.76 -16.99
N LEU A 71 -4.41 24.48 -15.93
CA LEU A 71 -3.16 23.70 -16.01
C LEU A 71 -3.41 22.26 -16.49
N VAL A 72 -4.44 21.59 -15.96
CA VAL A 72 -4.81 20.23 -16.39
C VAL A 72 -5.29 20.23 -17.82
N LEU A 73 -6.13 21.20 -18.21
CA LEU A 73 -6.63 21.31 -19.59
C LEU A 73 -5.48 21.52 -20.59
N GLU A 74 -4.55 22.44 -20.30
CA GLU A 74 -3.38 22.67 -21.14
C GLU A 74 -2.48 21.43 -21.23
N ALA A 75 -2.22 20.76 -20.09
CA ALA A 75 -1.43 19.53 -20.08
C ALA A 75 -2.08 18.43 -20.92
N THR A 76 -3.40 18.24 -20.84
CA THR A 76 -4.16 17.28 -21.65
C THR A 76 -4.00 17.58 -23.14
N ILE A 77 -4.16 18.83 -23.55
CA ILE A 77 -4.04 19.24 -24.97
C ILE A 77 -2.62 18.99 -25.49
N LEU A 78 -1.60 19.37 -24.71
CA LEU A 78 -0.19 19.17 -25.11
C LEU A 78 0.18 17.69 -25.22
N LEU A 79 -0.32 16.85 -24.32
CA LEU A 79 -0.08 15.40 -24.38
C LEU A 79 -0.76 14.75 -25.59
N GLU A 80 -2.02 15.10 -25.85
CA GLU A 80 -2.77 14.60 -27.01
C GLU A 80 -2.11 15.02 -28.33
N ASN A 81 -1.65 16.27 -28.44
CA ASN A 81 -0.90 16.75 -29.60
C ASN A 81 0.43 16.00 -29.80
N ALA A 82 1.04 15.49 -28.73
CA ALA A 82 2.24 14.66 -28.79
C ALA A 82 1.96 13.18 -29.11
N GLY A 83 0.69 12.80 -29.33
CA GLY A 83 0.28 11.41 -29.57
C GLY A 83 0.13 10.58 -28.29
N LEU A 84 0.09 11.22 -27.12
CA LEU A 84 -0.17 10.58 -25.83
C LEU A 84 -1.64 10.77 -25.45
N PHE A 85 -2.44 9.73 -25.65
CA PHE A 85 -3.87 9.77 -25.37
C PHE A 85 -4.17 9.81 -23.87
N VAL A 86 -4.86 10.86 -23.42
CA VAL A 86 -5.24 11.11 -22.02
C VAL A 86 -6.72 10.79 -21.82
N ASP A 87 -7.01 9.65 -21.21
CA ASP A 87 -8.41 9.27 -20.97
C ASP A 87 -8.91 9.56 -19.55
N CYS A 88 -8.00 9.72 -18.59
CA CYS A 88 -8.35 9.83 -17.18
C CYS A 88 -7.43 10.80 -16.44
N VAL A 89 -8.01 11.67 -15.63
CA VAL A 89 -7.33 12.55 -14.68
C VAL A 89 -7.53 12.00 -13.28
N THR A 90 -6.44 11.62 -12.61
CA THR A 90 -6.51 11.14 -11.23
C THR A 90 -5.98 12.19 -10.26
N THR A 91 -6.75 12.50 -9.22
CA THR A 91 -6.31 13.41 -8.14
C THR A 91 -6.64 12.87 -6.75
N ASP A 92 -6.04 13.44 -5.71
CA ASP A 92 -6.51 13.20 -4.34
C ASP A 92 -7.90 13.85 -4.09
N ALA A 93 -8.47 13.55 -2.92
CA ALA A 93 -9.76 14.09 -2.48
C ALA A 93 -9.65 15.44 -1.73
N ALA A 94 -8.70 16.31 -2.09
CA ALA A 94 -8.61 17.64 -1.49
C ALA A 94 -9.71 18.59 -1.96
N SER A 95 -9.94 19.68 -1.23
CA SER A 95 -11.02 20.65 -1.53
C SER A 95 -10.80 21.37 -2.86
N TRP A 96 -9.57 21.78 -3.16
CA TRP A 96 -9.21 22.44 -4.42
C TRP A 96 -9.35 21.50 -5.63
N ASN A 97 -8.98 20.23 -5.48
CA ASN A 97 -9.19 19.20 -6.52
C ASN A 97 -10.68 18.97 -6.79
N ARG A 98 -11.51 18.90 -5.75
CA ARG A 98 -12.98 18.86 -5.92
C ARG A 98 -13.54 20.11 -6.59
N CYS A 99 -12.99 21.29 -6.27
CA CYS A 99 -13.37 22.52 -6.95
C CYS A 99 -13.04 22.45 -8.45
N MET A 100 -11.85 21.98 -8.81
CA MET A 100 -11.48 21.71 -10.20
C MET A 100 -12.45 20.74 -10.88
N TRP A 101 -12.81 19.63 -10.22
CA TRP A 101 -13.75 18.64 -10.76
C TRP A 101 -15.11 19.27 -11.08
N ASN A 102 -15.66 20.07 -10.15
CA ASN A 102 -16.92 20.77 -10.39
C ASN A 102 -16.85 21.71 -11.60
N LEU A 103 -15.71 22.36 -11.84
CA LEU A 103 -15.52 23.23 -13.00
C LEU A 103 -15.44 22.46 -14.33
N PHE A 104 -15.07 21.18 -14.30
CA PHE A 104 -15.20 20.26 -15.43
C PHE A 104 -16.62 19.67 -15.57
N GLY A 105 -17.58 20.08 -14.74
CA GLY A 105 -18.94 19.54 -14.73
C GLY A 105 -19.08 18.18 -14.05
N ILE A 106 -18.05 17.73 -13.34
CA ILE A 106 -18.05 16.46 -12.62
C ILE A 106 -18.95 16.58 -11.39
N SER A 107 -19.84 15.61 -11.23
CA SER A 107 -20.85 15.58 -10.18
C SER A 107 -21.07 14.15 -9.69
N LYS A 108 -21.97 13.99 -8.72
CA LYS A 108 -22.31 12.69 -8.10
C LYS A 108 -22.75 11.62 -9.12
N ASN A 109 -23.33 12.06 -10.22
CA ASN A 109 -23.92 11.19 -11.24
C ASN A 109 -23.12 11.20 -12.55
N GLN A 110 -22.06 12.01 -12.62
CA GLN A 110 -21.29 12.26 -13.84
C GLN A 110 -19.82 12.36 -13.50
N ASN A 111 -19.05 11.34 -13.88
CA ASN A 111 -17.61 11.19 -13.63
C ASN A 111 -16.74 11.54 -14.84
N SER A 112 -17.34 12.06 -15.93
CA SER A 112 -16.64 12.45 -17.14
C SER A 112 -17.17 13.75 -17.72
N CYS A 113 -16.32 14.38 -18.53
CA CYS A 113 -16.70 15.48 -19.41
C CYS A 113 -16.30 15.16 -20.85
N GLU A 114 -16.81 15.95 -21.80
CA GLU A 114 -16.37 15.89 -23.19
C GLU A 114 -14.85 16.11 -23.26
N HIS A 115 -14.17 15.29 -24.08
CA HIS A 115 -12.72 15.35 -24.18
C HIS A 115 -12.28 16.59 -25.00
N PRO A 116 -11.34 17.40 -24.50
CA PRO A 116 -11.03 18.71 -25.08
C PRO A 116 -10.40 18.65 -26.48
N CYS A 117 -9.86 17.50 -26.89
CA CYS A 117 -9.23 17.31 -28.21
C CYS A 117 -10.06 16.44 -29.16
N ASP A 118 -11.13 15.78 -28.69
CA ASP A 118 -11.93 14.86 -29.50
C ASP A 118 -13.34 14.73 -28.91
N SER A 119 -14.34 15.31 -29.57
CA SER A 119 -15.74 15.29 -29.11
C SER A 119 -16.36 13.88 -29.06
N LYS A 120 -15.74 12.88 -29.71
CA LYS A 120 -16.17 11.47 -29.65
C LYS A 120 -15.64 10.75 -28.40
N ARG A 121 -14.69 11.35 -27.69
CA ARG A 121 -14.07 10.80 -26.48
C ARG A 121 -14.59 11.54 -25.24
N GLN A 122 -14.40 10.89 -24.10
CA GLN A 122 -14.73 11.43 -22.79
C GLN A 122 -13.45 11.47 -21.95
N LEU A 123 -13.26 12.54 -21.20
CA LEU A 123 -12.21 12.67 -20.20
C LEU A 123 -12.79 12.29 -18.84
N TYR A 124 -12.30 11.21 -18.26
CA TYR A 124 -12.77 10.69 -16.97
C TYR A 124 -11.99 11.29 -15.80
N PHE A 125 -12.63 11.38 -14.64
CA PHE A 125 -12.01 11.84 -13.39
C PHE A 125 -12.08 10.73 -12.34
N ALA A 126 -10.92 10.43 -11.76
CA ALA A 126 -10.74 9.35 -10.81
C ALA A 126 -10.08 9.85 -9.52
N SER A 127 -10.42 9.22 -8.41
CA SER A 127 -9.78 9.54 -7.13
C SER A 127 -8.72 8.53 -6.74
N ASP A 128 -7.74 9.00 -5.97
CA ASP A 128 -6.74 8.14 -5.34
C ASP A 128 -7.38 7.16 -4.34
N PHE A 129 -7.53 5.90 -4.77
CA PHE A 129 -8.06 4.80 -3.96
C PHE A 129 -7.24 4.55 -2.68
N PRO A 130 -5.90 4.42 -2.70
CA PRO A 130 -5.10 4.38 -1.47
C PRO A 130 -5.41 5.48 -0.45
N HIS A 131 -5.60 6.73 -0.90
CA HIS A 131 -5.98 7.84 0.00
C HIS A 131 -7.39 7.67 0.58
N LEU A 132 -8.34 7.14 -0.20
CA LEU A 132 -9.68 6.82 0.30
C LEU A 132 -9.64 5.74 1.39
N MET A 133 -8.82 4.69 1.21
CA MET A 133 -8.63 3.66 2.23
C MET A 133 -8.06 4.21 3.54
N LYS A 134 -7.08 5.13 3.47
CA LYS A 134 -6.53 5.81 4.66
C LYS A 134 -7.57 6.63 5.40
N ARG A 135 -8.43 7.36 4.66
CA ARG A 135 -9.51 8.15 5.24
C ARG A 135 -10.56 7.27 5.90
N LEU A 136 -10.94 6.16 5.25
CA LEU A 136 -11.86 5.18 5.81
C LEU A 136 -11.31 4.58 7.11
N TRP A 137 -10.06 4.14 7.11
CA TRP A 137 -9.39 3.64 8.33
C TRP A 137 -9.38 4.68 9.45
N THR A 138 -8.94 5.91 9.16
CA THR A 138 -8.92 7.02 10.12
C THR A 138 -10.32 7.31 10.66
N ARG A 139 -11.36 7.16 9.83
CA ARG A 139 -12.75 7.36 10.23
C ARG A 139 -13.24 6.25 11.18
N VAL A 140 -12.93 4.99 10.91
CA VAL A 140 -13.24 3.85 11.79
C VAL A 140 -12.63 4.10 13.18
N VAL A 141 -11.34 4.47 13.21
CA VAL A 141 -10.61 4.80 14.44
C VAL A 141 -11.26 5.96 15.19
N ASN A 142 -11.55 7.08 14.51
CA ASN A 142 -12.10 8.26 15.17
C ASN A 142 -13.55 8.08 15.65
N LYS A 143 -14.38 7.36 14.89
CA LYS A 143 -15.80 7.19 15.22
C LYS A 143 -16.04 6.07 16.22
N LYS A 144 -15.10 5.12 16.34
CA LYS A 144 -15.16 3.92 17.18
C LYS A 144 -16.29 2.95 16.83
N VAL A 145 -17.43 3.41 16.36
CA VAL A 145 -18.55 2.60 15.90
C VAL A 145 -19.08 3.17 14.58
N LEU A 146 -19.26 2.30 13.58
CA LEU A 146 -19.91 2.60 12.31
C LEU A 146 -21.12 1.68 12.14
N GLU A 147 -22.26 2.27 11.81
CA GLU A 147 -23.47 1.55 11.42
C GLU A 147 -23.41 1.32 9.90
N LEU A 148 -23.27 0.06 9.50
CA LEU A 148 -23.16 -0.39 8.11
C LEU A 148 -24.28 -1.40 7.79
N PRO A 149 -24.53 -1.73 6.51
CA PRO A 149 -25.54 -2.70 6.12
C PRO A 149 -25.38 -4.08 6.78
N GLU A 150 -24.13 -4.49 7.07
CA GLU A 150 -23.82 -5.73 7.78
C GLU A 150 -24.09 -5.67 9.29
N GLY A 151 -24.29 -4.46 9.86
CA GLY A 151 -24.45 -4.22 11.28
C GLY A 151 -23.41 -3.24 11.85
N LEU A 152 -23.09 -3.38 13.14
CA LEU A 152 -22.20 -2.47 13.84
C LEU A 152 -20.73 -2.89 13.69
N VAL A 153 -19.94 -2.06 13.02
CA VAL A 153 -18.48 -2.19 12.99
C VAL A 153 -17.88 -1.40 14.13
N LYS A 154 -17.19 -2.08 15.06
CA LYS A 154 -16.67 -1.47 16.28
C LYS A 154 -15.14 -1.58 16.34
N LEU A 155 -14.48 -0.48 16.71
CA LEU A 155 -13.04 -0.44 16.99
C LEU A 155 -12.68 -1.34 18.17
N SER A 156 -13.61 -1.53 19.12
CA SER A 156 -13.44 -2.43 20.27
C SER A 156 -13.14 -3.87 19.87
N HIS A 157 -13.63 -4.34 18.71
CA HIS A 157 -13.27 -5.67 18.21
C HIS A 157 -11.78 -5.75 17.84
N TYR A 158 -11.21 -4.69 17.26
CA TYR A 158 -9.78 -4.63 16.97
C TYR A 158 -8.94 -4.47 18.24
N GLU A 159 -9.40 -3.68 19.20
CA GLU A 159 -8.78 -3.55 20.53
C GLU A 159 -8.74 -4.91 21.25
N ALA A 160 -9.83 -5.69 21.18
CA ALA A 160 -9.88 -7.04 21.74
C ALA A 160 -8.84 -7.96 21.10
N VAL A 161 -8.70 -7.97 19.77
CA VAL A 161 -7.67 -8.76 19.07
C VAL A 161 -6.26 -8.34 19.49
N VAL A 162 -5.96 -7.03 19.55
CA VAL A 162 -4.64 -6.54 19.97
C VAL A 162 -4.32 -6.94 21.41
N ARG A 163 -5.31 -6.86 22.32
CA ARG A 163 -5.17 -7.27 23.71
C ARG A 163 -4.95 -8.78 23.84
N LEU A 164 -5.67 -9.59 23.07
CA LEU A 164 -5.51 -11.05 23.06
C LEU A 164 -4.12 -11.47 22.56
N GLU A 165 -3.47 -10.67 21.72
CA GLU A 165 -2.14 -10.98 21.16
C GLU A 165 -0.99 -10.27 21.87
N GLU A 166 -1.27 -9.49 22.90
CA GLU A 166 -0.24 -8.77 23.65
C GLU A 166 0.66 -9.74 24.43
N GLY A 167 1.97 -9.53 24.36
CA GLY A 167 2.96 -10.41 25.01
C GLY A 167 3.22 -11.74 24.30
N ARG A 168 2.50 -12.07 23.22
CA ARG A 168 2.70 -13.32 22.47
C ARG A 168 3.87 -13.23 21.48
N GLY A 169 4.71 -14.27 21.44
CA GLY A 169 5.80 -14.39 20.46
C GLY A 169 5.28 -14.58 19.03
N ILE A 170 4.35 -15.54 18.83
CA ILE A 170 3.72 -15.81 17.54
C ILE A 170 2.28 -15.29 17.57
N ARG A 171 1.92 -14.46 16.59
CA ARG A 171 0.64 -13.74 16.53
C ARG A 171 -0.17 -14.13 15.29
N SER A 172 -1.45 -14.46 15.48
CA SER A 172 -2.38 -14.78 14.39
C SER A 172 -2.68 -13.54 13.53
N ALA A 173 -2.90 -12.39 14.15
CA ALA A 173 -3.11 -11.08 13.55
C ALA A 173 -1.82 -10.23 13.55
N PHE A 174 -0.66 -10.83 13.26
CA PHE A 174 0.65 -10.16 13.25
C PHE A 174 0.72 -8.78 12.52
N PRO A 175 -0.06 -8.48 11.46
CA PRO A 175 -0.02 -7.15 10.86
C PRO A 175 -0.64 -6.06 11.72
N LEU A 176 -1.57 -6.41 12.61
CA LEU A 176 -2.28 -5.47 13.48
C LEU A 176 -1.40 -5.15 14.71
N THR A 177 -1.34 -3.86 15.04
CA THR A 177 -0.57 -3.35 16.19
C THR A 177 -1.34 -2.24 16.89
N LYS A 178 -0.91 -1.84 18.10
CA LYS A 178 -1.49 -0.70 18.83
C LYS A 178 -1.49 0.59 18.00
N ASP A 179 -0.46 0.80 17.18
CA ASP A 179 -0.36 1.95 16.27
C ASP A 179 -1.47 2.00 15.21
N HIS A 180 -2.08 0.86 14.86
CA HIS A 180 -3.21 0.83 13.94
C HIS A 180 -4.49 1.40 14.57
N LEU A 181 -4.59 1.34 15.90
CA LEU A 181 -5.74 1.82 16.68
C LEU A 181 -5.54 3.27 17.12
N ASN A 182 -4.29 3.65 17.38
CA ASN A 182 -3.93 5.02 17.79
C ASN A 182 -2.81 5.60 16.90
N PRO A 183 -3.05 5.84 15.61
CA PRO A 183 -2.02 6.29 14.69
C PRO A 183 -1.63 7.76 14.94
N THR A 184 -0.33 8.02 15.00
CA THR A 184 0.24 9.38 14.93
C THR A 184 -0.05 10.04 13.58
N ASN A 185 0.18 11.36 13.48
CA ASN A 185 -0.07 12.09 12.23
C ASN A 185 0.74 11.55 11.04
N TYR A 186 1.98 11.11 11.27
CA TYR A 186 2.80 10.46 10.23
C TYR A 186 2.27 9.08 9.86
N GLN A 187 1.87 8.26 10.84
CA GLN A 187 1.30 6.93 10.60
C GLN A 187 -0.04 7.00 9.85
N LYS A 188 -0.86 8.04 10.04
CA LYS A 188 -2.08 8.27 9.24
C LYS A 188 -1.81 8.40 7.74
N MET A 189 -0.59 8.77 7.34
CA MET A 189 -0.19 8.84 5.94
C MET A 189 0.29 7.50 5.37
N ASN A 190 0.55 6.51 6.23
CA ASN A 190 1.02 5.19 5.84
C ASN A 190 -0.11 4.34 5.25
N VAL A 191 -0.10 4.20 3.92
CA VAL A 191 -1.07 3.39 3.19
C VAL A 191 -1.02 1.92 3.63
N ARG A 192 0.17 1.39 3.96
CA ARG A 192 0.34 -0.01 4.36
C ARG A 192 -0.49 -0.32 5.60
N MET A 193 -0.50 0.57 6.59
CA MET A 193 -1.29 0.37 7.82
C MET A 193 -2.78 0.31 7.54
N ALA A 194 -3.30 1.19 6.67
CA ALA A 194 -4.70 1.15 6.26
C ALA A 194 -5.05 -0.17 5.54
N MET A 195 -4.17 -0.67 4.66
CA MET A 195 -4.40 -1.95 3.97
C MET A 195 -4.31 -3.15 4.93
N GLN A 196 -3.39 -3.12 5.90
CA GLN A 196 -3.25 -4.15 6.93
C GLN A 196 -4.48 -4.18 7.86
N PHE A 197 -5.01 -3.01 8.23
CA PHE A 197 -6.21 -2.87 9.05
C PHE A 197 -7.43 -3.56 8.43
N PHE A 198 -7.60 -3.46 7.11
CA PHE A 198 -8.68 -4.12 6.37
C PHE A 198 -8.29 -5.49 5.79
N SER A 199 -7.17 -6.08 6.20
CA SER A 199 -6.68 -7.30 5.56
C SER A 199 -7.49 -8.54 5.94
N ASN A 200 -7.59 -9.48 5.00
CA ASN A 200 -8.20 -10.79 5.26
C ASN A 200 -7.47 -11.55 6.37
N THR A 201 -6.16 -11.34 6.51
CA THR A 201 -5.34 -11.88 7.60
C THR A 201 -5.93 -11.51 8.96
N VAL A 202 -6.17 -10.22 9.24
CA VAL A 202 -6.72 -9.77 10.52
C VAL A 202 -8.17 -10.23 10.67
N ALA A 203 -8.97 -10.23 9.59
CA ALA A 203 -10.36 -10.70 9.62
C ALA A 203 -10.47 -12.18 10.01
N THR A 204 -9.59 -13.03 9.45
CA THR A 204 -9.55 -14.46 9.79
C THR A 204 -9.09 -14.69 11.22
N ALA A 205 -8.10 -13.94 11.71
CA ALA A 205 -7.69 -14.05 13.12
C ALA A 205 -8.84 -13.64 14.07
N MET A 206 -9.56 -12.56 13.75
CA MET A 206 -10.75 -12.13 14.50
C MET A 206 -11.85 -13.20 14.48
N GLN A 207 -12.09 -13.84 13.33
CA GLN A 207 -13.04 -14.96 13.23
C GLN A 207 -12.62 -16.16 14.09
N ASP A 208 -11.35 -16.53 14.03
CA ASP A 208 -10.81 -17.63 14.83
C ASP A 208 -10.98 -17.37 16.33
N TYR A 209 -10.62 -16.17 16.81
CA TYR A 209 -10.86 -15.79 18.22
C TYR A 209 -12.36 -15.76 18.59
N LYS A 210 -13.24 -15.38 17.66
CA LYS A 210 -14.69 -15.45 17.86
C LYS A 210 -15.16 -16.90 18.00
N LEU A 211 -14.70 -17.82 17.16
CA LEU A 211 -15.04 -19.26 17.23
C LEU A 211 -14.59 -19.87 18.56
N ARG A 212 -13.45 -19.41 19.08
CA ARG A 212 -12.92 -19.76 20.41
C ARG A 212 -13.61 -19.04 21.58
N ASN A 213 -14.73 -18.34 21.33
CA ASN A 213 -15.51 -17.59 22.32
C ASN A 213 -14.67 -16.63 23.18
N LYS A 214 -13.64 -15.98 22.58
CA LYS A 214 -12.82 -15.00 23.31
C LYS A 214 -13.59 -13.71 23.60
N GLU A 215 -13.31 -13.12 24.76
CA GLU A 215 -14.03 -11.94 25.25
C GLU A 215 -13.97 -10.75 24.29
N GLY A 216 -15.11 -10.07 24.13
CA GLY A 216 -15.22 -8.86 23.31
C GLY A 216 -15.34 -9.11 21.80
N LEU A 217 -15.57 -10.36 21.37
CA LEU A 217 -15.68 -10.73 19.94
C LEU A 217 -16.98 -11.46 19.57
N ALA A 218 -17.90 -11.67 20.49
CA ALA A 218 -19.15 -12.40 20.23
C ALA A 218 -19.98 -11.78 19.08
N ASP A 219 -20.07 -10.45 19.05
CA ASP A 219 -20.78 -9.67 18.03
C ASP A 219 -19.86 -9.12 16.92
N SER A 220 -18.66 -9.68 16.75
CA SER A 220 -17.68 -9.20 15.76
C SER A 220 -17.98 -9.53 14.31
N GLN A 221 -19.05 -10.29 14.02
CA GLN A 221 -19.40 -10.75 12.66
C GLN A 221 -19.49 -9.60 11.64
N PRO A 222 -20.20 -8.49 11.91
CA PRO A 222 -20.29 -7.38 10.97
C PRO A 222 -18.91 -6.75 10.67
N THR A 223 -18.00 -6.76 11.64
CA THR A 223 -16.64 -6.24 11.48
C THR A 223 -15.81 -7.15 10.58
N ILE A 224 -15.90 -8.47 10.78
CA ILE A 224 -15.21 -9.47 9.96
C ILE A 224 -15.68 -9.36 8.49
N ASP A 225 -17.00 -9.28 8.27
CA ASP A 225 -17.58 -9.21 6.93
C ASP A 225 -17.20 -7.91 6.22
N PHE A 226 -17.23 -6.78 6.94
CA PHE A 226 -16.77 -5.51 6.42
C PHE A 226 -15.28 -5.53 6.03
N MET A 227 -14.41 -6.09 6.87
CA MET A 227 -12.98 -6.22 6.56
C MET A 227 -12.75 -7.06 5.30
N ARG A 228 -13.44 -8.19 5.16
CA ARG A 228 -13.33 -9.05 3.96
C ARG A 228 -13.81 -8.36 2.70
N ARG A 229 -14.91 -7.61 2.78
CA ARG A 229 -15.40 -6.79 1.67
C ARG A 229 -14.34 -5.78 1.25
N MET A 230 -13.80 -5.03 2.21
CA MET A 230 -12.76 -4.04 1.93
C MET A 230 -11.48 -4.67 1.38
N ASN A 231 -11.02 -5.81 1.92
CA ASN A 231 -9.88 -6.57 1.39
C ASN A 231 -10.10 -6.94 -0.09
N SER A 232 -11.28 -7.47 -0.41
CA SER A 232 -11.61 -7.90 -1.77
C SER A 232 -11.55 -6.73 -2.76
N VAL A 233 -12.05 -5.55 -2.36
CA VAL A 233 -11.96 -4.32 -3.16
C VAL A 233 -10.51 -3.88 -3.31
N VAL A 234 -9.71 -3.93 -2.25
CA VAL A 234 -8.29 -3.60 -2.29
C VAL A 234 -7.53 -4.51 -3.25
N ASP A 235 -7.82 -5.82 -3.24
CA ASP A 235 -7.19 -6.79 -4.13
C ASP A 235 -7.61 -6.56 -5.59
N ALA A 236 -8.89 -6.28 -5.83
CA ALA A 236 -9.38 -5.90 -7.16
C ALA A 236 -8.71 -4.61 -7.67
N MET A 237 -8.60 -3.58 -6.83
CA MET A 237 -8.01 -2.29 -7.18
C MET A 237 -6.49 -2.32 -7.33
N ASN A 238 -5.82 -3.34 -6.80
CA ASN A 238 -4.38 -3.53 -6.91
C ASN A 238 -3.97 -4.61 -7.93
N SER A 239 -4.94 -5.19 -8.65
CA SER A 239 -4.65 -6.22 -9.65
C SER A 239 -3.75 -5.68 -10.76
N ARG A 240 -2.78 -6.51 -11.17
CA ARG A 240 -1.74 -6.16 -12.15
C ARG A 240 -1.76 -7.03 -13.38
N LYS A 241 -2.41 -8.20 -13.30
CA LYS A 241 -2.34 -9.19 -14.38
C LYS A 241 -3.38 -8.88 -15.45
N PRO A 242 -3.07 -9.07 -16.74
CA PRO A 242 -4.05 -8.93 -17.82
C PRO A 242 -5.27 -9.86 -17.68
N ALA A 243 -5.12 -11.01 -17.02
CA ALA A 243 -6.22 -11.92 -16.69
C ALA A 243 -7.19 -11.37 -15.63
N GLU A 244 -6.73 -10.40 -14.83
CA GLU A 244 -7.45 -9.78 -13.71
C GLU A 244 -7.88 -8.33 -14.06
N ALA A 245 -7.79 -7.95 -15.33
CA ALA A 245 -8.13 -6.63 -15.86
C ALA A 245 -9.64 -6.46 -16.04
N LEU A 246 -10.13 -5.22 -16.02
CA LEU A 246 -11.53 -4.91 -16.33
C LEU A 246 -11.75 -5.07 -17.84
N ARG A 247 -12.64 -5.96 -18.25
CA ARG A 247 -12.93 -6.26 -19.67
C ARG A 247 -14.36 -5.86 -20.04
N PRO A 248 -14.59 -5.34 -21.25
CA PRO A 248 -15.95 -5.19 -21.78
C PRO A 248 -16.62 -6.57 -21.88
N ASN A 249 -17.86 -6.72 -21.41
CA ASN A 249 -18.71 -7.91 -21.62
C ASN A 249 -18.27 -9.23 -20.94
N GLU A 250 -17.26 -9.24 -20.07
CA GLU A 250 -16.87 -10.41 -19.27
C GLU A 250 -16.86 -10.08 -17.79
N ASP A 251 -17.72 -10.70 -16.97
CA ASP A 251 -17.70 -10.53 -15.52
C ASP A 251 -16.52 -11.27 -14.87
N THR A 252 -15.34 -10.67 -14.96
CA THR A 252 -14.16 -11.09 -14.18
C THR A 252 -14.46 -11.04 -12.69
N VAL A 253 -13.73 -11.82 -11.88
CA VAL A 253 -13.89 -11.84 -10.42
C VAL A 253 -13.76 -10.42 -9.84
N GLN A 254 -12.80 -9.64 -10.35
CA GLN A 254 -12.56 -8.26 -9.95
C GLN A 254 -13.76 -7.37 -10.28
N GLN A 255 -14.32 -7.47 -11.49
CA GLN A 255 -15.50 -6.69 -11.85
C GLN A 255 -16.72 -7.00 -11.00
N LYS A 256 -16.97 -8.28 -10.67
CA LYS A 256 -18.06 -8.67 -9.78
C LYS A 256 -17.88 -8.03 -8.41
N VAL A 257 -16.69 -8.14 -7.82
CA VAL A 257 -16.37 -7.51 -6.53
C VAL A 257 -16.60 -6.00 -6.57
N LEU A 258 -16.22 -5.33 -7.65
CA LEU A 258 -16.39 -3.88 -7.80
C LEU A 258 -17.86 -3.49 -8.01
N LYS A 259 -18.63 -4.24 -8.82
CA LYS A 259 -20.08 -4.04 -9.01
C LYS A 259 -20.85 -4.27 -7.70
N ASP A 260 -20.51 -5.31 -6.96
CA ASP A 260 -21.09 -5.61 -5.65
C ASP A 260 -20.76 -4.50 -4.65
N PHE A 261 -19.54 -3.99 -4.68
CA PHE A 261 -19.14 -2.87 -3.83
C PHE A 261 -19.86 -1.57 -4.21
N LEU A 262 -20.07 -1.30 -5.50
CA LEU A 262 -20.87 -0.16 -5.96
C LEU A 262 -22.31 -0.24 -5.45
N ASN A 263 -22.92 -1.42 -5.51
CA ASN A 263 -24.26 -1.65 -4.96
C ASN A 263 -24.29 -1.48 -3.44
N TYR A 264 -23.25 -1.97 -2.75
CA TYR A 264 -23.06 -1.74 -1.33
C TYR A 264 -22.96 -0.25 -0.97
N LEU A 265 -22.23 0.54 -1.77
CA LEU A 265 -22.20 1.99 -1.61
C LEU A 265 -23.60 2.60 -1.78
N LYS A 266 -24.40 2.16 -2.75
CA LYS A 266 -25.78 2.68 -2.92
C LYS A 266 -26.65 2.38 -1.70
N ILE A 267 -26.63 1.14 -1.19
CA ILE A 267 -27.40 0.74 0.01
C ILE A 267 -26.99 1.61 1.22
N MET A 268 -25.69 1.81 1.41
CA MET A 268 -25.21 2.71 2.46
C MET A 268 -25.67 4.16 2.27
N ASP A 269 -25.97 4.60 1.04
CA ASP A 269 -26.40 5.98 0.76
C ASP A 269 -27.84 6.14 1.21
N ASP A 270 -28.68 5.16 0.91
CA ASP A 270 -30.08 5.12 1.33
C ASP A 270 -30.19 5.07 2.86
N MET A 271 -29.35 4.26 3.53
CA MET A 271 -29.26 4.25 5.00
C MET A 271 -28.81 5.60 5.58
N ALA A 272 -27.87 6.28 4.93
CA ALA A 272 -27.33 7.55 5.39
C ALA A 272 -28.22 8.76 5.03
N GLN A 273 -29.15 8.64 4.09
CA GLN A 273 -30.22 9.62 3.88
C GLN A 273 -31.25 9.59 5.03
N ALA A 274 -31.40 8.45 5.72
CA ALA A 274 -32.22 8.35 6.95
C ALA A 274 -31.53 8.89 8.22
N LYS A 275 -30.19 8.98 8.24
CA LYS A 275 -29.39 9.62 9.32
C LYS A 275 -28.15 10.31 8.73
N ALA A 276 -28.23 11.62 8.58
CA ALA A 276 -27.18 12.44 7.97
C ALA A 276 -25.79 12.19 8.59
N ARG A 277 -24.78 11.85 7.74
CA ARG A 277 -23.33 12.19 7.86
C ARG A 277 -22.31 11.13 7.38
N LEU A 278 -22.61 10.27 6.40
CA LEU A 278 -21.61 9.28 5.89
C LEU A 278 -20.97 9.60 4.52
N ILE A 279 -21.38 10.65 3.81
CA ILE A 279 -21.17 10.70 2.35
C ILE A 279 -20.54 12.03 1.88
N LYS A 280 -19.33 12.35 2.34
CA LYS A 280 -18.48 13.34 1.64
C LYS A 280 -17.30 12.70 0.90
N GLU A 281 -16.93 11.47 1.26
CA GLU A 281 -15.76 10.77 0.70
C GLU A 281 -16.13 9.55 -0.16
N LYS A 282 -17.41 9.16 -0.15
CA LYS A 282 -17.95 7.95 -0.78
C LYS A 282 -17.96 7.96 -2.32
N LYS A 283 -18.05 9.14 -2.92
CA LYS A 283 -18.44 9.29 -4.34
C LYS A 283 -17.30 9.03 -5.31
N MET A 284 -16.10 9.31 -4.83
CA MET A 284 -14.83 9.13 -5.53
C MET A 284 -14.39 7.67 -5.74
N LEU A 285 -14.92 6.71 -4.97
CA LEU A 285 -14.63 5.30 -5.21
C LEU A 285 -15.46 4.77 -6.37
N ALA A 286 -16.75 5.15 -6.43
CA ALA A 286 -17.69 4.65 -7.44
C ALA A 286 -17.37 5.12 -8.86
N GLU A 287 -16.80 6.32 -8.96
CA GLU A 287 -16.52 7.05 -10.20
C GLU A 287 -15.33 6.46 -11.00
N ASN A 288 -14.51 5.58 -10.40
CA ASN A 288 -13.42 4.89 -11.10
C ASN A 288 -13.91 3.75 -12.02
N PHE A 289 -15.17 3.32 -11.90
CA PHE A 289 -15.61 2.00 -12.39
C PHE A 289 -16.45 2.00 -13.67
N GLN A 290 -16.66 3.17 -14.28
CA GLN A 290 -17.54 3.32 -15.44
C GLN A 290 -16.81 3.33 -16.78
N ARG A 291 -15.72 2.56 -16.88
CA ARG A 291 -15.08 2.27 -18.17
C ARG A 291 -15.14 0.76 -18.46
N GLU A 292 -16.10 0.40 -19.30
CA GLU A 292 -16.15 -0.87 -20.06
C GLU A 292 -15.38 -0.76 -21.38
N LYS A 293 -14.41 0.15 -21.52
CA LYS A 293 -13.63 0.26 -22.75
C LYS A 293 -12.16 -0.05 -22.48
N GLU A 294 -11.80 -1.22 -22.98
CA GLU A 294 -10.47 -1.84 -23.04
C GLU A 294 -9.97 -2.51 -21.76
N ASN A 295 -9.27 -3.63 -21.94
CA ASN A 295 -8.72 -4.53 -20.92
C ASN A 295 -7.71 -3.82 -20.00
N LEU A 296 -8.19 -3.01 -19.05
CA LEU A 296 -7.35 -2.13 -18.24
C LEU A 296 -7.21 -2.65 -16.79
N PRO A 297 -5.97 -2.77 -16.27
CA PRO A 297 -5.76 -3.15 -14.87
C PRO A 297 -6.11 -1.97 -13.93
N PRO A 298 -7.01 -2.17 -12.94
CA PRO A 298 -7.45 -1.17 -11.96
C PRO A 298 -6.33 -0.41 -11.26
N LYS A 299 -5.18 -1.05 -11.03
CA LYS A 299 -4.03 -0.42 -10.36
C LYS A 299 -3.55 0.85 -11.07
N ARG A 300 -3.76 0.97 -12.39
CA ARG A 300 -3.32 2.12 -13.19
C ARG A 300 -4.12 3.38 -12.95
N PHE A 301 -5.28 3.28 -12.30
CA PHE A 301 -6.04 4.45 -11.88
C PHE A 301 -5.52 5.07 -10.59
N ASN A 302 -4.58 4.42 -9.87
CA ASN A 302 -4.03 4.92 -8.61
C ASN A 302 -2.78 5.76 -8.88
N PRO A 303 -2.69 7.01 -8.39
CA PRO A 303 -1.58 7.91 -8.69
C PRO A 303 -0.37 7.64 -7.78
N ARG A 304 -0.05 6.36 -7.50
CA ARG A 304 1.02 5.92 -6.60
C ARG A 304 2.40 6.43 -7.03
N GLU A 305 2.54 6.72 -8.31
CA GLU A 305 3.79 7.15 -8.93
C GLU A 305 4.16 8.59 -8.55
N VAL A 306 3.19 9.45 -8.23
CA VAL A 306 3.45 10.84 -7.80
C VAL A 306 4.13 10.89 -6.42
N PRO A 307 3.60 10.24 -5.35
CA PRO A 307 4.31 10.17 -4.08
C PRO A 307 5.66 9.44 -4.18
N HIS A 308 5.77 8.43 -5.05
CA HIS A 308 7.04 7.74 -5.28
C HIS A 308 8.08 8.68 -5.90
N PHE A 309 7.70 9.45 -6.92
CA PHE A 309 8.55 10.47 -7.53
C PHE A 309 8.99 11.52 -6.52
N PHE A 310 8.10 12.00 -5.66
CA PHE A 310 8.49 12.91 -4.57
C PHE A 310 9.47 12.28 -3.58
N GLY A 311 9.34 10.98 -3.29
CA GLY A 311 10.30 10.24 -2.48
C GLY A 311 11.68 10.16 -3.13
N GLN A 312 11.73 9.85 -4.44
CA GLN A 312 12.97 9.86 -5.22
C GLN A 312 13.62 11.24 -5.26
N LEU A 313 12.82 12.30 -5.42
CA LEU A 313 13.32 13.68 -5.43
C LEU A 313 13.93 14.05 -4.08
N ARG A 314 13.25 13.78 -2.96
CA ARG A 314 13.82 14.00 -1.62
C ARG A 314 15.09 13.20 -1.39
N TYR A 315 15.09 11.94 -1.82
CA TYR A 315 16.27 11.07 -1.72
C TYR A 315 17.47 11.63 -2.51
N ALA A 316 17.23 12.12 -3.74
CA ALA A 316 18.26 12.75 -4.56
C ALA A 316 18.79 14.07 -3.97
N CYS A 317 18.02 14.75 -3.09
CA CYS A 317 18.46 15.91 -2.32
C CYS A 317 19.31 15.55 -1.09
N GLY A 318 19.62 14.27 -0.86
CA GLY A 318 20.49 13.81 0.23
C GLY A 318 19.90 14.12 1.61
N SER A 319 20.64 14.82 2.46
CA SER A 319 20.19 15.20 3.82
C SER A 319 19.18 16.36 3.85
N SER A 320 18.83 16.94 2.70
CA SER A 320 17.81 18.00 2.63
C SER A 320 16.42 17.39 2.43
N ASP A 321 15.78 17.02 3.54
CA ASP A 321 14.42 16.45 3.51
C ASP A 321 13.39 17.42 2.89
N HIS A 322 13.62 18.73 3.01
CA HIS A 322 12.77 19.80 2.48
C HIS A 322 13.56 20.70 1.51
N PRO A 323 13.66 20.31 0.22
CA PRO A 323 14.41 21.10 -0.75
C PRO A 323 13.78 22.47 -0.94
N ASP A 324 14.61 23.45 -1.26
CA ASP A 324 14.14 24.77 -1.69
C ASP A 324 13.73 24.73 -3.18
N PRO A 325 13.06 25.77 -3.71
CA PRO A 325 12.58 25.76 -5.09
C PRO A 325 13.67 25.60 -6.14
N LYS A 326 14.89 26.09 -5.87
CA LYS A 326 16.03 25.98 -6.80
C LYS A 326 16.55 24.54 -6.85
N MET A 327 16.79 23.94 -5.69
CA MET A 327 17.17 22.52 -5.60
C MET A 327 16.09 21.62 -6.22
N PHE A 328 14.81 21.91 -5.95
CA PHE A 328 13.71 21.16 -6.52
C PHE A 328 13.73 21.17 -8.06
N ILE A 329 13.88 22.33 -8.70
CA ILE A 329 13.85 22.40 -10.17
C ILE A 329 15.08 21.77 -10.81
N GLU A 330 16.26 21.89 -10.18
CA GLU A 330 17.50 21.25 -10.64
C GLU A 330 17.38 19.73 -10.60
N VAL A 331 16.97 19.16 -9.46
CA VAL A 331 16.77 17.72 -9.31
C VAL A 331 15.62 17.22 -10.18
N TYR A 332 14.54 17.99 -10.31
CA TYR A 332 13.44 17.66 -11.22
C TYR A 332 13.92 17.55 -12.68
N ARG A 333 14.71 18.52 -13.15
CA ARG A 333 15.30 18.49 -14.50
C ARG A 333 16.23 17.29 -14.68
N LEU A 334 17.05 16.98 -13.68
CA LEU A 334 17.91 15.80 -13.70
C LEU A 334 17.06 14.53 -13.84
N LEU A 335 16.12 14.28 -12.93
CA LEU A 335 15.30 13.06 -12.92
C LEU A 335 14.45 12.88 -14.19
N THR A 336 14.00 13.97 -14.80
CA THR A 336 13.15 13.92 -16.01
C THR A 336 13.94 13.74 -17.31
N THR A 337 15.19 14.19 -17.36
CA THR A 337 16.04 14.11 -18.56
C THR A 337 16.93 12.88 -18.55
N TYR A 338 17.45 12.49 -17.39
CA TYR A 338 18.47 11.45 -17.28
C TYR A 338 17.98 10.07 -17.70
N SER A 339 16.69 9.78 -17.48
CA SER A 339 16.06 8.54 -17.96
C SER A 339 15.97 8.44 -19.50
N LEU A 340 16.08 9.57 -20.20
CA LEU A 340 16.01 9.67 -21.66
C LEU A 340 17.39 9.67 -22.31
N VAL A 341 18.45 9.99 -21.56
CA VAL A 341 19.83 10.04 -22.07
C VAL A 341 20.36 8.62 -22.15
N LYS A 342 20.35 8.05 -23.37
CA LYS A 342 21.09 6.82 -23.67
C LYS A 342 22.47 7.18 -24.22
N PRO A 343 23.55 6.59 -23.70
CA PRO A 343 24.87 6.79 -24.29
C PRO A 343 24.89 6.24 -25.72
N PRO A 344 25.65 6.85 -26.64
CA PRO A 344 25.76 6.38 -28.02
C PRO A 344 26.26 4.93 -28.08
N LYS A 345 25.79 4.16 -29.07
CA LYS A 345 26.24 2.77 -29.26
C LYS A 345 27.77 2.76 -29.45
N GLY A 346 28.49 2.06 -28.57
CA GLY A 346 29.96 2.03 -28.54
C GLY A 346 30.62 2.99 -27.53
N SER A 347 29.83 3.72 -26.74
CA SER A 347 30.30 4.46 -25.57
C SER A 347 30.78 3.52 -24.46
N ASN A 348 31.88 3.89 -23.79
CA ASN A 348 32.37 3.20 -22.59
C ASN A 348 31.51 3.45 -21.33
N VAL A 349 30.49 4.30 -21.44
CA VAL A 349 29.52 4.57 -20.37
C VAL A 349 28.27 3.74 -20.63
N THR A 350 27.93 2.86 -19.69
CA THR A 350 26.68 2.10 -19.61
C THR A 350 25.56 3.00 -19.10
N GLY A 351 24.44 3.08 -19.82
CA GLY A 351 23.41 4.10 -19.58
C GLY A 351 22.68 4.02 -18.23
N GLY A 352 22.79 2.90 -17.51
CA GLY A 352 22.28 2.75 -16.15
C GLY A 352 23.30 3.08 -15.05
N ASP A 353 24.60 3.01 -15.37
CA ASP A 353 25.66 2.94 -14.35
C ASP A 353 26.22 4.33 -13.99
N MET A 354 25.80 5.39 -14.68
CA MET A 354 26.27 6.75 -14.38
C MET A 354 25.81 7.23 -12.98
N LEU A 355 24.73 6.66 -12.43
CA LEU A 355 24.32 6.81 -11.03
C LEU A 355 24.87 5.72 -10.09
N GLU A 356 25.25 4.56 -10.62
CA GLU A 356 25.86 3.46 -9.83
C GLU A 356 27.39 3.56 -9.72
N SER A 357 28.01 4.52 -10.40
CA SER A 357 29.47 4.77 -10.39
C SER A 357 29.98 5.30 -9.04
N LEU A 358 29.08 5.72 -8.15
CA LEU A 358 29.41 6.20 -6.82
C LEU A 358 29.24 5.08 -5.80
N LEU A 359 30.16 5.06 -4.83
CA LEU A 359 30.22 4.13 -3.71
C LEU A 359 28.84 4.04 -3.02
N GLN A 360 28.20 2.88 -3.04
CA GLN A 360 26.90 2.71 -2.40
C GLN A 360 27.08 2.25 -0.96
N LEU A 361 26.11 2.53 -0.09
CA LEU A 361 26.17 2.09 1.32
C LEU A 361 26.35 0.57 1.46
N ARG A 362 25.83 -0.21 0.50
CA ARG A 362 26.03 -1.67 0.41
C ARG A 362 27.48 -2.07 0.17
N ASP A 363 28.27 -1.20 -0.45
CA ASP A 363 29.69 -1.40 -0.74
C ASP A 363 30.58 -0.96 0.45
N VAL A 364 30.03 -0.14 1.37
CA VAL A 364 30.67 0.30 2.63
C VAL A 364 30.38 -0.66 3.79
N ILE A 365 29.21 -1.30 3.81
CA ILE A 365 28.85 -2.32 4.81
C ILE A 365 29.56 -3.62 4.42
N GLY A 366 30.89 -3.60 4.49
CA GLY A 366 31.80 -4.68 4.14
C GLY A 366 31.83 -5.81 5.16
N GLU A 367 32.07 -7.02 4.64
CA GLU A 367 32.65 -8.25 5.22
C GLU A 367 32.26 -8.69 6.64
N GLY A 368 32.29 -7.83 7.66
CA GLY A 368 32.00 -8.20 9.05
C GLY A 368 30.56 -8.67 9.32
N ASN A 369 29.59 -8.33 8.46
CA ASN A 369 28.23 -8.87 8.56
C ASN A 369 28.07 -10.22 7.84
N LEU A 370 28.88 -10.51 6.83
CA LEU A 370 28.90 -11.81 6.15
C LEU A 370 29.55 -12.86 7.03
N GLU A 371 30.60 -12.48 7.76
CA GLU A 371 31.32 -13.35 8.69
C GLU A 371 30.45 -13.66 9.92
N LYS A 372 29.81 -12.65 10.52
CA LYS A 372 28.80 -12.88 11.59
C LYS A 372 27.62 -13.72 11.15
N LYS A 373 27.17 -13.55 9.90
CA LYS A 373 26.08 -14.36 9.33
C LYS A 373 26.53 -15.82 9.14
N ARG A 374 27.74 -16.04 8.61
CA ARG A 374 28.34 -17.38 8.47
C ARG A 374 28.55 -18.04 9.83
N GLU A 375 29.09 -17.33 10.82
CA GLU A 375 29.24 -17.84 12.18
C GLU A 375 27.90 -18.22 12.80
N LEU A 376 26.83 -17.46 12.54
CA LEU A 376 25.50 -17.76 13.04
C LEU A 376 24.91 -18.98 12.33
N GLU A 377 25.08 -19.09 11.01
CA GLU A 377 24.65 -20.24 10.21
C GLU A 377 25.37 -21.52 10.67
N GLN A 378 26.69 -21.45 10.91
CA GLN A 378 27.49 -22.57 11.42
C GLN A 378 27.06 -22.99 12.83
N LYS A 379 26.83 -22.04 13.74
CA LYS A 379 26.32 -22.34 15.08
C LYS A 379 24.94 -22.98 15.07
N ILE A 380 24.10 -22.65 14.09
CA ILE A 380 22.79 -23.27 13.92
C ILE A 380 22.95 -24.71 13.42
N ASP A 381 23.83 -24.94 12.46
CA ASP A 381 24.13 -26.28 11.93
C ASP A 381 24.73 -27.20 13.02
N ASP A 382 25.69 -26.70 13.82
CA ASP A 382 26.30 -27.46 14.93
C ASP A 382 25.29 -27.83 16.03
N ILE A 383 24.27 -27.00 16.26
CA ILE A 383 23.16 -27.28 17.19
C ILE A 383 22.23 -28.37 16.63
N ILE A 384 22.01 -28.38 15.31
CA ILE A 384 21.16 -29.37 14.63
C ILE A 384 21.84 -30.74 14.59
N ASP A 385 23.17 -30.77 14.42
CA ASP A 385 23.95 -32.00 14.31
C ASP A 385 24.33 -32.61 15.68
N GLY A 386 23.99 -31.94 16.79
CA GLY A 386 24.00 -32.51 18.14
C GLY A 386 25.39 -32.66 18.79
N GLU A 387 26.43 -31.99 18.27
CA GLU A 387 27.80 -32.12 18.77
C GLU A 387 28.15 -31.21 19.97
N ILE A 388 27.21 -30.36 20.44
CA ILE A 388 27.46 -29.47 21.59
C ILE A 388 26.54 -29.82 22.77
N PRO A 389 27.07 -30.28 23.92
CA PRO A 389 26.32 -30.31 25.17
C PRO A 389 25.95 -28.87 25.54
N PHE A 390 24.67 -28.62 25.76
CA PHE A 390 24.08 -27.32 26.10
C PHE A 390 24.59 -26.81 27.46
N HIS A 391 25.86 -26.39 27.54
CA HIS A 391 26.43 -25.74 28.71
C HIS A 391 26.70 -24.28 28.40
N GLU A 392 25.81 -23.43 28.93
CA GLU A 392 26.01 -22.03 29.31
C GLU A 392 27.01 -21.27 28.44
N HIS A 393 26.55 -20.80 27.29
CA HIS A 393 27.06 -19.54 26.77
C HIS A 393 26.04 -18.48 27.10
N ASN A 394 26.43 -17.62 28.05
CA ASN A 394 25.77 -16.38 28.43
C ASN A 394 25.60 -15.51 27.18
N ILE A 395 24.54 -15.79 26.42
CA ILE A 395 23.86 -14.79 25.63
C ILE A 395 23.44 -13.76 26.67
N ILE A 396 24.02 -12.57 26.59
CA ILE A 396 23.56 -11.42 27.37
C ILE A 396 22.14 -11.13 26.89
N THR A 397 21.17 -11.86 27.44
CA THR A 397 19.77 -11.50 27.43
C THR A 397 19.69 -10.35 28.42
N SER A 398 19.80 -9.12 27.91
CA SER A 398 19.36 -7.97 28.66
C SER A 398 17.89 -8.19 29.04
N ASP A 399 17.67 -8.53 30.31
CA ASP A 399 16.42 -8.45 31.08
C ASP A 399 15.14 -8.33 30.26
N VAL A 400 14.77 -9.38 29.54
CA VAL A 400 13.37 -9.60 29.20
C VAL A 400 12.85 -10.52 30.28
N GLN A 401 12.24 -9.94 31.31
CA GLN A 401 11.42 -10.65 32.29
C GLN A 401 10.60 -11.70 31.55
N ALA A 402 10.87 -12.97 31.84
CA ALA A 402 10.13 -14.11 31.32
C ALA A 402 8.69 -14.02 31.85
N CYS A 403 7.86 -13.25 31.16
CA CYS A 403 6.42 -13.44 31.22
C CYS A 403 6.17 -14.87 30.75
N GLU A 404 5.40 -15.66 31.51
CA GLU A 404 4.83 -16.92 31.02
C GLU A 404 4.17 -16.63 29.67
N LYS A 405 4.83 -16.99 28.56
CA LYS A 405 4.36 -16.65 27.22
C LYS A 405 3.17 -17.55 26.95
N ASP A 406 1.96 -17.00 27.01
CA ASP A 406 0.75 -17.66 26.51
C ASP A 406 0.94 -17.93 25.00
N ILE A 407 1.27 -19.17 24.63
CA ILE A 407 1.51 -19.57 23.25
C ILE A 407 0.16 -19.85 22.58
N ASP A 408 -0.19 -19.09 21.54
CA ASP A 408 -1.38 -19.39 20.74
C ASP A 408 -1.16 -20.64 19.89
N THR A 409 -1.74 -21.76 20.33
CA THR A 409 -1.65 -23.07 19.68
C THR A 409 -2.10 -23.05 18.23
N HIS A 410 -3.05 -22.17 17.87
CA HIS A 410 -3.56 -22.05 16.50
C HIS A 410 -2.56 -21.32 15.59
N ALA A 411 -1.95 -20.25 16.11
CA ALA A 411 -0.89 -19.51 15.40
C ALA A 411 0.35 -20.38 15.18
N LEU A 412 0.72 -21.18 16.19
CA LEU A 412 1.85 -22.11 16.13
C LEU A 412 1.60 -23.25 15.14
N THR A 413 0.39 -23.81 15.13
CA THR A 413 -0.01 -24.83 14.15
C THR A 413 0.01 -24.27 12.72
N TYR A 414 -0.47 -23.04 12.51
CA TYR A 414 -0.37 -22.36 11.23
C TYR A 414 1.08 -22.16 10.77
N PHE A 415 1.98 -21.77 11.68
CA PHE A 415 3.41 -21.65 11.40
C PHE A 415 4.04 -23.00 11.04
N GLY A 416 3.71 -24.07 11.78
CA GLY A 416 4.13 -25.44 11.46
C GLY A 416 3.64 -25.90 10.10
N GLY A 417 2.41 -25.56 9.72
CA GLY A 417 1.87 -25.85 8.39
C GLY A 417 2.59 -25.11 7.26
N TYR A 418 3.09 -23.89 7.52
CA TYR A 418 3.95 -23.17 6.58
C TYR A 418 5.32 -23.83 6.44
N ILE A 419 5.93 -24.27 7.53
CA ILE A 419 7.18 -25.06 7.51
C ILE A 419 6.98 -26.33 6.68
N CYS A 420 5.90 -27.07 6.89
CA CYS A 420 5.58 -28.26 6.11
C CYS A 420 5.52 -27.97 4.60
N ARG A 421 4.84 -26.88 4.22
CA ARG A 421 4.73 -26.46 2.82
C ARG A 421 6.11 -26.13 2.25
N LYS A 422 6.96 -25.44 3.00
CA LYS A 422 8.32 -25.08 2.55
C LYS A 422 9.24 -26.28 2.46
N ALA A 423 9.20 -27.17 3.44
CA ALA A 423 9.94 -28.43 3.42
C ALA A 423 9.55 -29.29 2.20
N ARG A 424 8.24 -29.36 1.85
CA ARG A 424 7.77 -30.07 0.64
C ARG A 424 8.35 -29.50 -0.67
N GLN A 425 8.76 -28.23 -0.70
CA GLN A 425 9.39 -27.63 -1.88
C GLN A 425 10.86 -28.01 -2.02
N MET A 426 11.51 -28.47 -0.93
CA MET A 426 12.91 -28.90 -0.93
C MET A 426 13.04 -30.34 -1.45
N GLU A 427 14.14 -30.63 -2.17
CA GLU A 427 14.40 -31.94 -2.78
C GLU A 427 14.44 -33.14 -1.79
N PRO A 428 15.02 -33.03 -0.57
CA PRO A 428 15.13 -34.17 0.34
C PRO A 428 13.77 -34.72 0.83
N ALA A 429 12.77 -33.84 0.98
CA ALA A 429 11.43 -34.23 1.42
C ALA A 429 10.57 -34.81 0.29
N LYS A 430 10.96 -34.63 -0.99
CA LYS A 430 10.27 -35.23 -2.14
C LYS A 430 10.66 -36.70 -2.36
N SER A 431 11.88 -37.09 -1.98
CA SER A 431 12.43 -38.43 -2.21
C SER A 431 12.21 -39.40 -1.04
N CYS A 432 11.94 -38.91 0.17
CA CYS A 432 11.79 -39.74 1.37
C CYS A 432 10.37 -39.62 1.98
N SER A 433 9.62 -40.73 1.96
CA SER A 433 8.28 -40.81 2.56
C SER A 433 8.29 -40.66 4.09
N LEU A 434 9.34 -41.15 4.78
CA LEU A 434 9.49 -41.02 6.23
C LEU A 434 9.67 -39.56 6.64
N CYS A 435 10.55 -38.81 5.95
CA CYS A 435 10.73 -37.38 6.20
C CYS A 435 9.44 -36.58 5.92
N TYR A 436 8.66 -37.01 4.92
CA TYR A 436 7.37 -36.40 4.63
C TYR A 436 6.36 -36.62 5.76
N TYR A 437 6.17 -37.85 6.24
CA TYR A 437 5.23 -38.15 7.34
C TYR A 437 5.72 -37.65 8.71
N ALA A 438 7.03 -37.47 8.89
CA ALA A 438 7.59 -36.85 10.08
C ALA A 438 7.17 -35.37 10.21
N LEU A 439 6.96 -34.68 9.08
CA LEU A 439 6.54 -33.28 9.06
C LEU A 439 5.03 -33.11 8.86
N HIS A 440 4.39 -34.00 8.09
CA HIS A 440 3.00 -33.86 7.64
C HIS A 440 2.06 -34.85 8.34
N ALA A 441 0.90 -34.37 8.81
CA ALA A 441 -0.13 -35.24 9.36
C ALA A 441 -0.70 -36.20 8.30
N PRO A 442 -0.96 -37.48 8.62
CA PRO A 442 -1.55 -38.42 7.67
C PRO A 442 -2.96 -37.97 7.23
N PRO A 443 -3.34 -38.19 5.96
CA PRO A 443 -4.57 -37.65 5.36
C PRO A 443 -5.89 -38.17 5.96
N GLN A 444 -5.84 -39.18 6.83
CA GLN A 444 -7.02 -39.82 7.46
C GLN A 444 -7.27 -39.33 8.90
N ARG A 445 -6.47 -38.38 9.41
CA ARG A 445 -6.61 -37.84 10.76
C ARG A 445 -7.85 -36.93 10.85
N GLN A 446 -8.62 -37.05 11.94
CA GLN A 446 -9.65 -36.07 12.26
C GLN A 446 -9.04 -34.67 12.48
N ASN A 447 -9.71 -33.64 11.98
CA ASN A 447 -9.26 -32.25 12.15
C ASN A 447 -9.19 -31.90 13.64
N LEU A 448 -8.03 -31.41 14.07
CA LEU A 448 -7.86 -30.94 15.43
C LEU A 448 -8.37 -29.50 15.57
N GLU A 449 -8.81 -29.11 16.77
CA GLU A 449 -9.25 -27.74 17.05
C GLU A 449 -8.15 -26.71 16.71
N ARG A 450 -6.88 -27.01 17.03
CA ARG A 450 -5.73 -26.15 16.73
C ARG A 450 -5.46 -25.92 15.23
N GLU A 451 -6.09 -26.69 14.34
CA GLU A 451 -5.93 -26.56 12.88
C GLU A 451 -6.95 -25.62 12.24
N GLN A 452 -7.92 -25.10 12.99
CA GLN A 452 -8.96 -24.21 12.47
C GLN A 452 -8.39 -22.98 11.73
N LEU A 453 -7.30 -22.40 12.23
CA LEU A 453 -6.65 -21.26 11.58
C LEU A 453 -6.02 -21.64 10.23
N ILE A 454 -5.56 -22.88 10.06
CA ILE A 454 -5.08 -23.39 8.76
C ILE A 454 -6.26 -23.44 7.80
N ASP A 455 -7.35 -24.08 8.21
CA ASP A 455 -8.54 -24.28 7.37
C ASP A 455 -9.10 -22.91 6.90
N LEU A 456 -9.16 -21.92 7.79
CA LEU A 456 -9.61 -20.55 7.49
C LEU A 456 -8.63 -19.73 6.62
N ARG A 457 -7.34 -20.11 6.53
CA ARG A 457 -6.29 -19.40 5.77
C ARG A 457 -5.72 -20.21 4.61
N THR A 458 -6.40 -21.28 4.19
CA THR A 458 -5.90 -22.10 3.11
C THR A 458 -5.97 -21.33 1.78
N TYR A 459 -4.93 -20.55 1.46
CA TYR A 459 -4.70 -19.99 0.12
C TYR A 459 -4.27 -21.11 -0.86
N GLY A 460 -4.99 -22.24 -0.84
CA GLY A 460 -4.85 -23.38 -1.74
C GLY A 460 -3.63 -24.30 -1.53
N GLY A 461 -2.92 -24.26 -0.40
CA GLY A 461 -1.80 -25.21 -0.22
C GLY A 461 -1.01 -25.16 1.08
N LEU A 462 -1.59 -24.67 2.18
CA LEU A 462 -1.02 -24.93 3.51
C LEU A 462 -1.30 -26.38 3.88
N LEU A 463 -0.34 -27.00 4.57
CA LEU A 463 -0.39 -28.40 4.96
C LEU A 463 -0.57 -28.51 6.48
N LYS A 464 -1.10 -29.65 6.94
CA LYS A 464 -1.31 -29.88 8.38
C LYS A 464 -0.04 -30.48 8.98
N PRO A 465 0.55 -29.87 10.02
CA PRO A 465 1.77 -30.37 10.63
C PRO A 465 1.51 -31.67 11.41
N SER A 466 2.53 -32.53 11.50
CA SER A 466 2.54 -33.68 12.40
C SER A 466 2.55 -33.23 13.87
N ASP A 467 2.19 -34.14 14.79
CA ASP A 467 2.30 -33.87 16.24
C ASP A 467 3.74 -33.58 16.64
N ASN A 468 4.70 -34.33 16.09
CA ASN A 468 6.12 -34.19 16.43
C ASN A 468 6.67 -32.81 16.03
N LEU A 469 6.27 -32.29 14.87
CA LEU A 469 6.68 -30.96 14.44
C LEU A 469 6.03 -29.87 15.30
N TYR A 470 4.76 -30.07 15.68
CA TYR A 470 4.07 -29.15 16.58
C TYR A 470 4.78 -29.07 17.95
N GLU A 471 5.11 -30.22 18.55
CA GLU A 471 5.83 -30.31 19.82
C GLU A 471 7.21 -29.65 19.74
N LEU A 472 7.95 -29.90 18.65
CA LEU A 472 9.27 -29.27 18.43
C LEU A 472 9.16 -27.73 18.42
N ILE A 473 8.23 -27.18 17.65
CA ILE A 473 8.05 -25.73 17.56
C ILE A 473 7.60 -25.15 18.91
N MET A 474 6.75 -25.87 19.65
CA MET A 474 6.31 -25.47 20.98
C MET A 474 7.48 -25.40 21.96
N GLN A 475 8.37 -26.40 21.97
CA GLN A 475 9.57 -26.42 22.81
C GLN A 475 10.53 -25.26 22.48
N VAL A 476 10.78 -25.01 21.19
CA VAL A 476 11.63 -23.88 20.75
C VAL A 476 11.03 -22.53 21.20
N GLN A 477 9.71 -22.40 21.21
CA GLN A 477 9.03 -21.16 21.59
C GLN A 477 8.96 -20.94 23.11
N LEU A 478 8.97 -22.02 23.91
CA LEU A 478 9.04 -21.96 25.38
C LEU A 478 10.45 -21.61 25.88
N ASN A 479 11.48 -22.01 25.14
CA ASN A 479 12.89 -21.79 25.51
C ASN A 479 13.46 -20.42 25.06
N ASN A 480 12.70 -19.65 24.26
CA ASN A 480 13.00 -18.26 23.87
C ASN A 480 12.09 -17.30 24.61
#